data_AF-A0A6J5AJI3-F1
#
_entry.id   AF-A0A6J5AJI3-F1
#
_cell.length_a   1.000
_cell.length_b   1.000
_cell.length_c   1.000
_cell.angle_alpha   90.00
_cell.angle_beta   90.00
_cell.angle_gamma   90.00
#
_symmetry.space_group_name_H-M   'P 1'
#
loop_
_entity.id
_entity.type
_entity.pdbx_description
1 polymer ?
#
loop_
_entity_poly.entity_id
_entity_poly.type
_entity_poly.pdbx_seq_one_letter_code
_entity_poly.pdbx_strand_id
1 'polypeptide(L)'
;MRRLHVPDVAFATNACASRRIWLARAASALVMASLAPYANALTSTTASPDPDALSPQQSAAFRAWFVRIVDQQMRRGPTPRWTQRDCAGLVRFAVGETLKPHDTKWLRANGMTSLADTSSMPPELQLSTSQRGIANRWTRLDGSTGAYASAIALIQRNSRFVSKDVNQALPGDLLFFDQGDDQHLMIWLDRYIAYHTGTVTPTDTGLRAVAVSDLMQWKDSRWQPLDGNPNFVGVFRLDFLTP
;
A
#
# COMPACT_ATOMS: atom_id res chain seq x y z
N MET A 1 -63.19 47.27 91.68
CA MET A 1 -63.61 46.01 92.35
C MET A 1 -62.62 44.89 92.02
N ARG A 2 -62.64 43.78 92.78
CA ARG A 2 -62.20 42.38 92.48
C ARG A 2 -61.24 42.14 91.27
N ARG A 3 -60.04 41.55 91.48
CA ARG A 3 -59.69 40.09 91.36
C ARG A 3 -59.76 39.56 89.89
N LEU A 4 -58.89 38.67 89.38
CA LEU A 4 -58.00 37.65 89.99
C LEU A 4 -56.82 37.26 89.04
N HIS A 5 -56.16 36.10 89.26
CA HIS A 5 -54.87 35.63 88.68
C HIS A 5 -54.92 34.07 88.52
N VAL A 6 -54.02 33.26 87.90
CA VAL A 6 -52.55 33.40 87.70
C VAL A 6 -51.98 33.05 86.28
N PRO A 7 -51.66 31.78 85.87
CA PRO A 7 -50.23 31.42 85.67
C PRO A 7 -49.74 30.81 84.32
N ASP A 8 -48.43 31.04 84.08
CA ASP A 8 -47.31 30.12 83.75
C ASP A 8 -47.06 29.34 82.42
N VAL A 9 -45.81 29.55 81.93
CA VAL A 9 -44.74 28.58 81.52
C VAL A 9 -44.83 27.76 80.21
N ALA A 10 -43.82 27.95 79.32
CA ALA A 10 -42.88 26.89 78.87
C ALA A 10 -41.71 27.34 77.92
N PHE A 11 -40.54 26.73 78.17
CA PHE A 11 -39.38 26.29 77.33
C PHE A 11 -39.59 26.02 75.81
N ALA A 12 -38.62 25.81 74.89
CA ALA A 12 -37.13 25.77 74.82
C ALA A 12 -36.66 25.53 73.33
N THR A 13 -35.40 25.46 72.86
CA THR A 13 -34.06 26.11 73.13
C THR A 13 -33.06 25.71 72.00
N ASN A 14 -32.12 26.60 71.63
CA ASN A 14 -30.76 26.32 71.08
C ASN A 14 -30.59 25.59 69.71
N ALA A 15 -29.38 25.39 69.15
CA ALA A 15 -28.24 26.29 68.80
C ALA A 15 -27.07 25.50 68.13
N CYS A 16 -26.33 26.11 67.17
CA CYS A 16 -24.94 25.76 66.77
C CYS A 16 -24.41 26.88 65.83
N ALA A 17 -23.34 27.66 66.07
CA ALA A 17 -21.94 27.39 66.40
C ALA A 17 -21.17 26.67 65.25
N SER A 18 -20.05 27.10 64.64
CA SER A 18 -19.04 28.19 64.77
C SER A 18 -17.63 27.64 65.02
N ARG A 19 -16.62 28.04 64.20
CA ARG A 19 -15.28 28.54 64.65
C ARG A 19 -14.22 28.72 63.52
N ARG A 20 -13.69 29.96 63.44
CA ARG A 20 -12.24 30.36 63.40
C ARG A 20 -11.34 30.05 62.17
N ILE A 21 -10.22 30.77 61.91
CA ILE A 21 -9.83 32.20 62.10
C ILE A 21 -8.47 32.53 61.39
N TRP A 22 -8.21 33.81 61.07
CA TRP A 22 -6.91 34.52 60.82
C TRP A 22 -5.96 34.17 59.63
N LEU A 23 -5.78 35.17 58.74
CA LEU A 23 -4.53 35.75 58.15
C LEU A 23 -3.33 34.90 57.67
N ALA A 24 -2.84 35.21 56.45
CA ALA A 24 -1.48 35.76 56.22
C ALA A 24 -1.30 36.36 54.80
N ARG A 25 -0.22 37.17 54.62
CA ARG A 25 0.17 37.89 53.38
C ARG A 25 1.00 37.01 52.42
N ALA A 26 0.81 37.18 51.10
CA ALA A 26 1.89 37.26 50.11
C ALA A 26 1.37 37.82 48.77
N ALA A 27 2.02 38.84 48.19
CA ALA A 27 1.68 39.37 46.87
C ALA A 27 2.92 39.99 46.18
N SER A 28 3.70 39.17 45.47
CA SER A 28 4.77 39.54 44.53
C SER A 28 5.27 38.28 43.82
N ALA A 29 6.01 38.44 42.72
CA ALA A 29 6.65 37.37 41.93
C ALA A 29 5.69 36.33 41.29
N LEU A 30 4.93 36.79 40.29
CA LEU A 30 4.47 35.94 39.18
C LEU A 30 4.73 36.67 37.84
N VAL A 31 4.75 35.94 36.73
CA VAL A 31 5.11 36.42 35.37
C VAL A 31 6.60 36.78 35.20
N MET A 32 7.47 35.76 35.13
CA MET A 32 8.72 35.72 34.31
C MET A 32 9.33 34.29 34.35
N ALA A 33 8.66 33.30 33.74
CA ALA A 33 9.20 31.92 33.60
C ALA A 33 8.50 31.03 32.55
N SER A 34 7.25 31.30 32.19
CA SER A 34 6.35 30.35 31.51
C SER A 34 6.52 30.23 29.98
N LEU A 35 7.75 30.23 29.47
CA LEU A 35 8.05 30.17 28.03
C LEU A 35 8.95 28.98 27.60
N ALA A 36 9.25 28.06 28.51
CA ALA A 36 9.70 26.70 28.18
C ALA A 36 8.72 25.73 28.87
N PRO A 37 8.07 24.80 28.13
CA PRO A 37 8.70 23.99 27.08
C PRO A 37 7.86 23.82 25.80
N TYR A 38 8.09 24.68 24.79
CA TYR A 38 7.55 24.49 23.43
C TYR A 38 8.64 24.33 22.35
N ALA A 39 9.87 24.02 22.75
CA ALA A 39 11.05 23.96 21.89
C ALA A 39 11.57 22.52 21.62
N ASN A 40 10.68 21.52 21.60
CA ASN A 40 11.01 20.10 21.33
C ASN A 40 9.95 19.44 20.45
N ALA A 41 9.77 19.95 19.22
CA ALA A 41 8.82 19.42 18.24
C ALA A 41 9.33 19.44 16.78
N LEU A 42 10.66 19.55 16.59
CA LEU A 42 11.33 19.49 15.27
C LEU A 42 12.56 18.57 15.27
N THR A 43 12.58 17.54 16.13
CA THR A 43 13.34 16.34 15.81
C THR A 43 12.66 15.64 14.65
N SER A 44 13.17 15.87 13.43
CA SER A 44 12.84 15.01 12.30
C SER A 44 13.22 13.58 12.66
N THR A 45 12.23 12.75 13.00
CA THR A 45 12.42 11.31 13.07
C THR A 45 12.68 10.84 11.65
N THR A 46 13.95 10.81 11.26
CA THR A 46 14.41 10.15 10.04
C THR A 46 14.06 8.68 10.20
N ALA A 47 12.88 8.29 9.72
CA ALA A 47 12.43 6.92 9.76
C ALA A 47 13.51 6.06 9.12
N SER A 48 13.97 5.02 9.83
CA SER A 48 14.95 4.08 9.29
C SER A 48 14.46 3.60 7.92
N PRO A 49 15.28 3.70 6.86
CA PRO A 49 14.84 3.32 5.53
C PRO A 49 14.37 1.87 5.55
N ASP A 50 13.24 1.61 4.91
CA ASP A 50 12.64 0.27 4.83
C ASP A 50 13.69 -0.73 4.31
N PRO A 51 14.03 -1.79 5.07
CA PRO A 51 15.07 -2.75 4.68
C PRO A 51 14.72 -3.57 3.42
N ASP A 52 13.46 -3.54 2.99
CA ASP A 52 13.00 -4.14 1.74
C ASP A 52 12.90 -3.13 0.58
N ALA A 53 12.99 -1.82 0.84
CA ALA A 53 13.05 -0.84 -0.24
C ALA A 53 14.29 -1.04 -1.12
N LEU A 54 14.07 -0.98 -2.43
CA LEU A 54 15.12 -1.05 -3.44
C LEU A 54 15.70 0.35 -3.67
N SER A 55 16.99 0.47 -3.96
CA SER A 55 17.59 1.72 -4.45
C SER A 55 17.03 2.11 -5.83
N PRO A 56 17.24 3.33 -6.34
CA PRO A 56 16.79 3.72 -7.68
C PRO A 56 17.38 2.81 -8.77
N GLN A 57 18.64 2.39 -8.63
CA GLN A 57 19.32 1.48 -9.56
C GLN A 57 18.75 0.05 -9.47
N GLN A 58 18.49 -0.46 -8.26
CA GLN A 58 17.80 -1.73 -8.06
C GLN A 58 16.36 -1.69 -8.62
N SER A 59 15.67 -0.56 -8.47
CA SER A 59 14.30 -0.34 -8.96
C SER A 59 14.23 -0.27 -10.49
N ALA A 60 15.19 0.41 -11.13
CA ALA A 60 15.31 0.45 -12.59
C ALA A 60 15.62 -0.94 -13.17
N ALA A 61 16.56 -1.68 -12.57
CA ALA A 61 16.84 -3.06 -12.96
C ALA A 61 15.63 -3.97 -12.76
N PHE A 62 14.92 -3.85 -11.63
CA PHE A 62 13.68 -4.58 -11.34
C PHE A 62 12.64 -4.35 -12.43
N ARG A 63 12.33 -3.09 -12.78
CA ARG A 63 11.33 -2.77 -13.81
C ARG A 63 11.67 -3.42 -15.15
N ALA A 64 12.93 -3.33 -15.57
CA ALA A 64 13.38 -3.88 -16.84
C ALA A 64 13.26 -5.43 -16.89
N TRP A 65 13.59 -6.13 -15.79
CA TRP A 65 13.40 -7.59 -15.70
C TRP A 65 11.93 -7.98 -15.57
N PHE A 66 11.16 -7.32 -14.72
CA PHE A 66 9.73 -7.55 -14.52
C PHE A 66 8.95 -7.42 -15.84
N VAL A 67 9.15 -6.32 -16.56
CA VAL A 67 8.55 -6.09 -17.89
C VAL A 67 8.96 -7.17 -18.89
N ARG A 68 10.24 -7.57 -18.90
CA ARG A 68 10.74 -8.66 -19.77
C ARG A 68 10.12 -10.01 -19.44
N ILE A 69 9.95 -10.34 -18.17
CA ILE A 69 9.37 -11.61 -17.71
C ILE A 69 7.90 -11.70 -18.12
N VAL A 70 7.14 -10.61 -17.98
CA VAL A 70 5.74 -10.53 -18.42
C VAL A 70 5.64 -10.61 -19.94
N ASP A 71 6.41 -9.82 -20.70
CA ASP A 71 6.42 -9.84 -22.18
C ASP A 71 6.83 -11.23 -22.73
N GLN A 72 7.72 -11.96 -22.04
CA GLN A 72 8.04 -13.35 -22.37
C GLN A 72 6.87 -14.32 -22.12
N GLN A 73 6.08 -14.15 -21.05
CA GLN A 73 4.86 -14.97 -20.87
C GLN A 73 3.84 -14.70 -22.00
N MET A 74 3.71 -13.45 -22.46
CA MET A 74 2.83 -13.11 -23.58
C MET A 74 3.30 -13.76 -24.90
N ARG A 75 4.60 -13.68 -25.20
CA ARG A 75 5.15 -14.16 -26.49
C ARG A 75 5.34 -15.67 -26.60
N ARG A 76 5.66 -16.36 -25.50
CA ARG A 76 5.95 -17.81 -25.48
C ARG A 76 4.81 -18.65 -24.91
N GLY A 77 3.75 -17.99 -24.42
CA GLY A 77 2.79 -18.59 -23.52
C GLY A 77 3.35 -18.72 -22.09
N PRO A 78 2.49 -19.07 -21.13
CA PRO A 78 2.87 -19.12 -19.72
C PRO A 78 3.75 -20.34 -19.40
N THR A 79 4.81 -20.13 -18.61
CA THR A 79 5.67 -21.23 -18.15
C THR A 79 4.91 -22.20 -17.23
N PRO A 80 5.29 -23.50 -17.17
CA PRO A 80 4.69 -24.47 -16.25
C PRO A 80 4.87 -24.15 -14.76
N ARG A 81 5.78 -23.23 -14.43
CA ARG A 81 6.12 -22.81 -13.06
C ARG A 81 5.15 -21.75 -12.53
N TRP A 82 4.47 -21.03 -13.42
CA TRP A 82 3.37 -20.16 -13.05
C TRP A 82 2.10 -20.99 -12.90
N THR A 83 1.65 -21.23 -11.66
CA THR A 83 0.48 -22.06 -11.35
C THR A 83 -0.78 -21.25 -11.05
N GLN A 84 -0.63 -20.06 -10.45
CA GLN A 84 -1.74 -19.18 -10.07
C GLN A 84 -2.23 -18.35 -11.27
N ARG A 85 -3.08 -18.95 -12.10
CA ARG A 85 -3.66 -18.36 -13.32
C ARG A 85 -4.74 -17.31 -13.00
N ASP A 86 -4.33 -16.20 -12.41
CA ASP A 86 -5.16 -15.02 -12.16
C ASP A 86 -4.39 -13.71 -12.42
N CYS A 87 -5.09 -12.59 -12.49
CA CYS A 87 -4.50 -11.27 -12.80
C CYS A 87 -3.44 -10.84 -11.76
N ALA A 88 -3.72 -11.03 -10.48
CA ALA A 88 -2.76 -10.83 -9.39
C ALA A 88 -1.67 -11.92 -9.39
N GLY A 89 -1.99 -13.14 -9.81
CA GLY A 89 -1.07 -14.26 -9.96
C GLY A 89 0.01 -14.02 -11.01
N LEU A 90 -0.31 -13.32 -12.11
CA LEU A 90 0.68 -12.84 -13.08
C LEU A 90 1.66 -11.86 -12.42
N VAL A 91 1.16 -10.90 -11.63
CA VAL A 91 1.99 -9.96 -10.85
C VAL A 91 2.87 -10.71 -9.84
N ARG A 92 2.27 -11.53 -8.96
CA ARG A 92 2.98 -12.32 -7.93
C ARG A 92 4.06 -13.21 -8.55
N PHE A 93 3.77 -13.86 -9.69
CA PHE A 93 4.75 -14.64 -10.44
C PHE A 93 5.88 -13.76 -10.98
N ALA A 94 5.58 -12.70 -11.72
CA ALA A 94 6.60 -11.86 -12.34
C ALA A 94 7.51 -11.17 -11.30
N VAL A 95 6.96 -10.69 -10.17
CA VAL A 95 7.78 -10.18 -9.04
C VAL A 95 8.64 -11.31 -8.44
N GLY A 96 8.03 -12.46 -8.13
CA GLY A 96 8.71 -13.61 -7.55
C GLY A 96 9.77 -14.24 -8.44
N GLU A 97 9.74 -14.00 -9.75
CA GLU A 97 10.80 -14.34 -10.68
C GLU A 97 11.87 -13.24 -10.77
N THR A 98 11.48 -11.96 -10.83
CA THR A 98 12.40 -10.81 -10.91
C THR A 98 13.37 -10.71 -9.73
N LEU A 99 12.96 -11.17 -8.54
CA LEU A 99 13.80 -11.12 -7.33
C LEU A 99 14.81 -12.29 -7.23
N LYS A 100 14.75 -13.28 -8.13
CA LYS A 100 15.68 -14.41 -8.17
C LYS A 100 16.99 -14.03 -8.88
N PRO A 101 18.07 -14.81 -8.70
CA PRO A 101 19.25 -14.68 -9.54
C PRO A 101 18.94 -15.16 -10.97
N HIS A 102 19.20 -14.32 -11.98
CA HIS A 102 18.88 -14.65 -13.39
C HIS A 102 19.99 -15.51 -14.05
N ASP A 103 20.37 -16.61 -13.40
CA ASP A 103 21.46 -17.49 -13.86
C ASP A 103 21.11 -18.30 -15.14
N THR A 104 22.07 -19.04 -15.69
CA THR A 104 21.86 -19.83 -16.91
C THR A 104 20.82 -20.94 -16.76
N LYS A 105 20.51 -21.40 -15.54
CA LYS A 105 19.46 -22.38 -15.25
C LYS A 105 18.10 -21.68 -15.18
N TRP A 106 18.03 -20.49 -14.59
CA TRP A 106 16.84 -19.63 -14.60
C TRP A 106 16.46 -19.22 -16.01
N LEU A 107 17.42 -18.78 -16.84
CA LEU A 107 17.19 -18.39 -18.24
C LEU A 107 16.58 -19.55 -19.05
N ARG A 108 17.14 -20.76 -18.91
CA ARG A 108 16.57 -22.01 -19.48
C ARG A 108 15.16 -22.30 -18.97
N ALA A 109 14.92 -22.16 -17.66
CA ALA A 109 13.61 -22.38 -17.03
C ALA A 109 12.54 -21.32 -17.37
N ASN A 110 12.90 -20.28 -18.14
CA ASN A 110 12.02 -19.25 -18.68
C ASN A 110 12.05 -19.14 -20.22
N GLY A 111 12.74 -20.06 -20.90
CA GLY A 111 12.88 -20.05 -22.36
C GLY A 111 13.62 -18.83 -22.92
N MET A 112 14.38 -18.11 -22.09
CA MET A 112 15.16 -16.92 -22.48
C MET A 112 16.55 -17.35 -22.95
N THR A 113 16.62 -18.10 -24.05
CA THR A 113 17.85 -18.78 -24.48
C THR A 113 18.21 -18.61 -25.95
N SER A 114 17.36 -17.98 -26.77
CA SER A 114 17.77 -17.58 -28.13
C SER A 114 18.66 -16.34 -28.08
N LEU A 115 19.41 -16.10 -29.16
CA LEU A 115 20.25 -14.89 -29.27
C LEU A 115 19.42 -13.60 -29.08
N ALA A 116 18.20 -13.54 -29.61
CA ALA A 116 17.29 -12.42 -29.39
C ALA A 116 16.89 -12.23 -27.92
N ASP A 117 16.82 -13.32 -27.14
CA ASP A 117 16.51 -13.26 -25.71
C ASP A 117 17.74 -12.84 -24.87
N THR A 118 18.97 -12.97 -25.39
CA THR A 118 20.22 -12.69 -24.65
C THR A 118 20.96 -11.43 -25.08
N SER A 119 20.81 -10.95 -26.33
CA SER A 119 21.52 -9.77 -26.87
C SER A 119 21.19 -8.43 -26.19
N SER A 120 20.12 -8.36 -25.39
CA SER A 120 19.77 -7.19 -24.59
C SER A 120 19.00 -7.62 -23.35
N MET A 121 19.71 -8.25 -22.41
CA MET A 121 19.20 -8.52 -21.05
C MET A 121 19.46 -7.30 -20.16
N PRO A 122 18.57 -6.97 -19.21
CA PRO A 122 18.84 -5.94 -18.22
C PRO A 122 19.99 -6.35 -17.28
N PRO A 123 20.63 -5.38 -16.57
CA PRO A 123 21.66 -5.70 -15.57
C PRO A 123 21.09 -6.58 -14.44
N GLU A 124 21.94 -7.44 -13.87
CA GLU A 124 21.52 -8.36 -12.81
C GLU A 124 21.19 -7.63 -11.50
N LEU A 125 20.11 -8.08 -10.84
CA LEU A 125 19.62 -7.49 -9.60
C LEU A 125 20.52 -7.87 -8.42
N GLN A 126 21.38 -6.93 -8.02
CA GLN A 126 22.19 -7.00 -6.81
C GLN A 126 21.31 -6.74 -5.57
N LEU A 127 20.69 -7.78 -5.02
CA LEU A 127 19.74 -7.70 -3.89
C LEU A 127 20.28 -8.32 -2.60
N SER A 128 19.90 -7.74 -1.46
CA SER A 128 20.10 -8.34 -0.14
C SER A 128 19.24 -9.59 0.06
N THR A 129 19.60 -10.45 1.03
CA THR A 129 18.82 -11.63 1.39
C THR A 129 17.38 -11.28 1.80
N SER A 130 17.15 -10.11 2.41
CA SER A 130 15.78 -9.65 2.72
C SER A 130 15.05 -9.24 1.45
N GLN A 131 15.67 -8.45 0.58
CA GLN A 131 15.03 -7.98 -0.66
C GLN A 131 14.64 -9.15 -1.58
N ARG A 132 15.43 -10.23 -1.64
CA ARG A 132 15.05 -11.47 -2.36
C ARG A 132 13.87 -12.22 -1.73
N GLY A 133 13.54 -11.93 -0.47
CA GLY A 133 12.44 -12.51 0.29
C GLY A 133 11.08 -11.81 0.11
N ILE A 134 11.03 -10.61 -0.48
CA ILE A 134 9.82 -9.76 -0.57
C ILE A 134 8.60 -10.51 -1.13
N ALA A 135 8.76 -11.26 -2.22
CA ALA A 135 7.67 -12.02 -2.85
C ALA A 135 7.09 -13.15 -1.98
N ASN A 136 7.73 -13.46 -0.84
CA ASN A 136 7.24 -14.41 0.16
C ASN A 136 6.61 -13.74 1.39
N ARG A 137 6.53 -12.40 1.43
CA ARG A 137 6.09 -11.60 2.60
C ARG A 137 5.02 -10.54 2.26
N TRP A 138 4.24 -10.74 1.20
CA TRP A 138 3.12 -9.84 0.87
C TRP A 138 2.18 -9.63 2.06
N THR A 139 1.87 -8.39 2.36
CA THR A 139 0.90 -7.99 3.39
C THR A 139 -0.52 -8.25 2.88
N ARG A 140 -1.33 -8.96 3.66
CA ARG A 140 -2.74 -9.27 3.36
C ARG A 140 -3.66 -8.21 3.97
N LEU A 141 -4.96 -8.29 3.64
CA LEU A 141 -5.96 -7.33 4.14
C LEU A 141 -6.03 -7.29 5.68
N ASP A 142 -5.86 -8.45 6.34
CA ASP A 142 -5.82 -8.63 7.79
C ASP A 142 -4.50 -8.17 8.46
N GLY A 143 -3.52 -7.71 7.68
CA GLY A 143 -2.20 -7.30 8.15
C GLY A 143 -1.19 -8.45 8.34
N SER A 144 -1.59 -9.70 8.12
CA SER A 144 -0.66 -10.84 8.11
C SER A 144 0.22 -10.86 6.84
N THR A 145 1.40 -11.46 6.90
CA THR A 145 2.32 -11.55 5.74
C THR A 145 2.42 -12.96 5.17
N GLY A 146 2.77 -13.08 3.88
CA GLY A 146 3.21 -14.35 3.28
C GLY A 146 3.23 -14.38 1.75
N ALA A 147 3.46 -15.55 1.15
CA ALA A 147 3.64 -15.73 -0.29
C ALA A 147 2.36 -15.59 -1.16
N TYR A 148 1.25 -15.06 -0.61
CA TYR A 148 0.01 -14.82 -1.35
C TYR A 148 -0.75 -13.61 -0.80
N ALA A 149 -1.16 -12.74 -1.73
CA ALA A 149 -2.07 -11.61 -1.54
C ALA A 149 -3.01 -11.52 -2.76
N SER A 150 -4.29 -11.19 -2.54
CA SER A 150 -5.29 -10.95 -3.59
C SER A 150 -5.00 -9.66 -4.38
N ALA A 151 -5.71 -9.42 -5.49
CA ALA A 151 -5.57 -8.19 -6.29
C ALA A 151 -5.75 -6.92 -5.42
N ILE A 152 -6.84 -6.86 -4.67
CA ILE A 152 -7.13 -5.76 -3.73
C ILE A 152 -6.05 -5.62 -2.63
N ALA A 153 -5.45 -6.72 -2.15
CA ALA A 153 -4.39 -6.67 -1.15
C ALA A 153 -3.04 -6.19 -1.73
N LEU A 154 -2.68 -6.58 -2.95
CA LEU A 154 -1.49 -6.04 -3.64
C LEU A 154 -1.58 -4.52 -3.78
N ILE A 155 -2.78 -3.99 -3.98
CA ILE A 155 -3.03 -2.55 -4.17
C ILE A 155 -3.19 -1.79 -2.86
N GLN A 156 -3.93 -2.31 -1.87
CA GLN A 156 -4.17 -1.60 -0.61
C GLN A 156 -3.04 -1.74 0.43
N ARG A 157 -2.12 -2.71 0.28
CA ARG A 157 -1.16 -3.10 1.31
C ARG A 157 0.30 -3.31 0.83
N ASN A 158 0.53 -3.25 -0.48
CA ASN A 158 1.85 -3.53 -1.08
C ASN A 158 2.19 -2.63 -2.28
N SER A 159 1.33 -1.62 -2.55
CA SER A 159 1.52 -0.62 -3.59
C SER A 159 1.01 0.74 -3.12
N ARG A 160 1.64 1.79 -3.61
CA ARG A 160 1.19 3.18 -3.47
C ARG A 160 0.51 3.67 -4.75
N PHE A 161 -0.44 4.57 -4.59
CA PHE A 161 -1.06 5.29 -5.69
C PHE A 161 -0.04 6.17 -6.42
N VAL A 162 -0.15 6.26 -7.75
CA VAL A 162 0.67 7.11 -8.62
C VAL A 162 -0.18 8.24 -9.21
N SER A 163 -1.25 7.89 -9.93
CA SER A 163 -2.11 8.84 -10.63
C SER A 163 -3.40 8.17 -11.11
N LYS A 164 -4.41 8.97 -11.45
CA LYS A 164 -5.56 8.55 -12.27
C LYS A 164 -5.37 8.81 -13.78
N ASP A 165 -4.28 9.47 -14.16
CA ASP A 165 -3.83 9.55 -15.55
C ASP A 165 -2.86 8.39 -15.86
N VAL A 166 -3.25 7.56 -16.84
CA VAL A 166 -2.44 6.42 -17.31
C VAL A 166 -1.09 6.84 -17.91
N ASN A 167 -0.97 8.07 -18.42
CA ASN A 167 0.28 8.58 -18.99
C ASN A 167 1.36 8.86 -17.92
N GLN A 168 1.03 8.78 -16.62
CA GLN A 168 2.00 8.85 -15.51
C GLN A 168 2.57 7.47 -15.11
N ALA A 169 2.13 6.39 -15.76
CA ALA A 169 2.59 5.04 -15.47
C ALA A 169 4.03 4.80 -15.96
N LEU A 170 4.90 4.34 -15.07
CA LEU A 170 6.24 3.85 -15.45
C LEU A 170 6.18 2.34 -15.75
N PRO A 171 7.04 1.80 -16.64
CA PRO A 171 6.98 0.39 -17.01
C PRO A 171 7.12 -0.53 -15.79
N GLY A 172 6.17 -1.45 -15.62
CA GLY A 172 6.00 -2.30 -14.44
C GLY A 172 5.05 -1.76 -13.36
N ASP A 173 4.51 -0.55 -13.50
CA ASP A 173 3.37 -0.09 -12.70
C ASP A 173 2.08 -0.85 -13.07
N LEU A 174 1.12 -0.85 -12.14
CA LEU A 174 -0.12 -1.62 -12.19
C LEU A 174 -1.32 -0.69 -12.44
N LEU A 175 -2.17 -1.03 -13.40
CA LEU A 175 -3.51 -0.43 -13.54
C LEU A 175 -4.48 -1.28 -12.72
N PHE A 176 -5.22 -0.66 -11.80
CA PHE A 176 -6.21 -1.34 -10.98
C PHE A 176 -7.64 -0.95 -11.35
N PHE A 177 -8.47 -1.97 -11.59
CA PHE A 177 -9.90 -1.83 -11.78
C PHE A 177 -10.66 -2.56 -10.68
N ASP A 178 -11.68 -1.91 -10.14
CA ASP A 178 -12.59 -2.46 -9.15
C ASP A 178 -14.00 -2.53 -9.78
N GLN A 179 -14.53 -3.75 -9.95
CA GLN A 179 -15.90 -4.01 -10.44
C GLN A 179 -16.81 -4.49 -9.30
N GLY A 180 -16.44 -4.22 -8.03
CA GLY A 180 -17.10 -4.77 -6.85
C GLY A 180 -16.53 -6.14 -6.49
N ASP A 181 -17.29 -7.21 -6.74
CA ASP A 181 -16.89 -8.57 -6.36
C ASP A 181 -15.69 -9.13 -7.16
N ASP A 182 -15.41 -8.55 -8.34
CA ASP A 182 -14.29 -8.93 -9.21
C ASP A 182 -13.31 -7.74 -9.37
N GLN A 183 -12.09 -7.88 -8.80
CA GLN A 183 -11.07 -6.83 -8.86
C GLN A 183 -9.92 -7.26 -9.78
N HIS A 184 -9.56 -6.39 -10.73
CA HIS A 184 -8.70 -6.74 -11.85
C HIS A 184 -7.40 -5.93 -11.88
N LEU A 185 -6.31 -6.60 -12.22
CA LEU A 185 -4.98 -6.00 -12.39
C LEU A 185 -4.48 -6.16 -13.81
N MET A 186 -4.00 -5.06 -14.38
CA MET A 186 -3.23 -5.05 -15.62
C MET A 186 -1.85 -4.42 -15.39
N ILE A 187 -0.86 -4.83 -16.16
CA ILE A 187 0.54 -4.39 -16.02
C ILE A 187 0.90 -3.50 -17.21
N TRP A 188 1.44 -2.32 -16.94
CA TRP A 188 1.96 -1.42 -17.98
C TRP A 188 3.34 -1.86 -18.44
N LEU A 189 3.50 -2.14 -19.74
CA LEU A 189 4.74 -2.63 -20.35
C LEU A 189 5.31 -1.62 -21.37
N ASP A 190 5.19 -0.32 -21.11
CA ASP A 190 5.69 0.82 -21.93
C ASP A 190 4.99 1.02 -23.29
N ARG A 191 4.78 -0.08 -24.02
CA ARG A 191 4.22 -0.14 -25.39
C ARG A 191 2.83 -0.78 -25.45
N TYR A 192 2.44 -1.52 -24.41
CA TYR A 192 1.13 -2.17 -24.30
C TYR A 192 0.83 -2.53 -22.84
N ILE A 193 -0.43 -2.90 -22.59
CA ILE A 193 -0.94 -3.36 -21.30
C ILE A 193 -1.09 -4.89 -21.37
N ALA A 194 -0.56 -5.60 -20.39
CA ALA A 194 -0.64 -7.06 -20.28
C ALA A 194 -1.45 -7.49 -19.06
N TYR A 195 -2.32 -8.49 -19.21
CA TYR A 195 -3.18 -8.98 -18.13
C TYR A 195 -3.54 -10.45 -18.30
N HIS A 196 -4.27 -11.01 -17.32
CA HIS A 196 -4.80 -12.37 -17.36
C HIS A 196 -6.28 -12.36 -16.94
N THR A 197 -7.17 -12.97 -17.74
CA THR A 197 -8.63 -12.91 -17.57
C THR A 197 -9.17 -13.54 -16.28
N GLY A 198 -8.36 -14.34 -15.58
CA GLY A 198 -8.80 -15.16 -14.44
C GLY A 198 -9.37 -16.52 -14.85
N THR A 199 -9.44 -16.79 -16.16
CA THR A 199 -10.01 -18.01 -16.75
C THR A 199 -9.00 -18.68 -17.68
N VAL A 200 -9.01 -20.01 -17.74
CA VAL A 200 -8.13 -20.83 -18.59
C VAL A 200 -8.94 -21.96 -19.18
N THR A 201 -8.69 -22.30 -20.44
CA THR A 201 -9.28 -23.45 -21.14
C THR A 201 -8.17 -24.27 -21.82
N PRO A 202 -8.45 -25.45 -22.39
CA PRO A 202 -7.45 -26.21 -23.14
C PRO A 202 -6.87 -25.48 -24.36
N THR A 203 -7.54 -24.43 -24.86
CA THR A 203 -7.12 -23.64 -26.04
C THR A 203 -6.86 -22.17 -25.74
N ASP A 204 -7.14 -21.69 -24.53
CA ASP A 204 -6.95 -20.30 -24.11
C ASP A 204 -6.17 -20.25 -22.78
N THR A 205 -5.02 -19.57 -22.81
CA THR A 205 -4.13 -19.43 -21.65
C THR A 205 -4.57 -18.36 -20.66
N GLY A 206 -5.66 -17.63 -20.95
CA GLY A 206 -6.15 -16.49 -20.17
C GLY A 206 -5.32 -15.21 -20.35
N LEU A 207 -4.11 -15.30 -20.93
CA LEU A 207 -3.25 -14.14 -21.20
C LEU A 207 -3.81 -13.24 -22.28
N ARG A 208 -3.63 -11.92 -22.09
CA ARG A 208 -4.06 -10.88 -23.02
C ARG A 208 -3.05 -9.72 -23.06
N ALA A 209 -2.96 -9.11 -24.22
CA ALA A 209 -2.14 -7.94 -24.53
C ALA A 209 -2.99 -6.95 -25.33
N VAL A 210 -3.00 -5.66 -24.95
CA VAL A 210 -3.79 -4.61 -25.59
C VAL A 210 -3.02 -3.29 -25.61
N ALA A 211 -3.09 -2.50 -26.69
CA ALA A 211 -2.52 -1.15 -26.68
C ALA A 211 -3.39 -0.22 -25.83
N VAL A 212 -2.77 0.73 -25.11
CA VAL A 212 -3.52 1.67 -24.25
C VAL A 212 -4.51 2.53 -25.06
N SER A 213 -4.16 2.88 -26.30
CA SER A 213 -5.04 3.53 -27.29
C SER A 213 -6.35 2.79 -27.51
N ASP A 214 -6.29 1.46 -27.54
CA ASP A 214 -7.42 0.61 -27.88
C ASP A 214 -8.29 0.41 -26.65
N LEU A 215 -7.66 0.19 -25.48
CA LEU A 215 -8.34 0.07 -24.19
C LEU A 215 -9.12 1.35 -23.83
N MET A 216 -8.57 2.52 -24.13
CA MET A 216 -9.27 3.81 -24.00
C MET A 216 -10.47 3.97 -24.95
N GLN A 217 -10.57 3.14 -26.00
CA GLN A 217 -11.64 3.16 -27.01
C GLN A 217 -12.56 1.93 -26.95
N TRP A 218 -12.42 1.06 -25.93
CA TRP A 218 -13.27 -0.12 -25.78
C TRP A 218 -14.75 0.25 -25.59
N LYS A 219 -15.64 -0.56 -26.17
CA LYS A 219 -17.10 -0.38 -26.08
C LYS A 219 -17.66 -0.58 -24.66
N ASP A 220 -17.01 -1.41 -23.86
CA ASP A 220 -17.31 -1.55 -22.42
C ASP A 220 -16.49 -0.52 -21.65
N SER A 221 -17.11 0.64 -21.39
CA SER A 221 -16.45 1.81 -20.79
C SER A 221 -15.91 1.56 -19.39
N ARG A 222 -16.36 0.50 -18.70
CA ARG A 222 -15.87 0.10 -17.37
C ARG A 222 -14.38 -0.24 -17.36
N TRP A 223 -13.80 -0.55 -18.52
CA TRP A 223 -12.38 -0.90 -18.70
C TRP A 223 -11.51 0.23 -19.24
N GLN A 224 -12.08 1.40 -19.54
CA GLN A 224 -11.31 2.55 -20.02
C GLN A 224 -10.53 3.18 -18.85
N PRO A 225 -9.18 3.32 -18.92
CA PRO A 225 -8.37 3.90 -17.84
C PRO A 225 -8.44 5.43 -17.86
N LEU A 226 -9.60 5.97 -17.49
CA LEU A 226 -9.92 7.40 -17.51
C LEU A 226 -10.30 7.86 -16.09
N ASP A 227 -9.90 9.07 -15.71
CA ASP A 227 -10.15 9.65 -14.37
C ASP A 227 -11.62 9.58 -13.94
N GLY A 228 -12.54 9.85 -14.89
CA GLY A 228 -14.00 9.79 -14.67
C GLY A 228 -14.64 8.40 -14.72
N ASN A 229 -13.90 7.32 -14.98
CA ASN A 229 -14.44 5.95 -14.88
C ASN A 229 -14.39 5.52 -13.40
N PRO A 230 -15.54 5.30 -12.71
CA PRO A 230 -15.55 4.93 -11.30
C PRO A 230 -14.91 3.55 -11.03
N ASN A 231 -14.87 2.67 -12.04
CA ASN A 231 -14.23 1.36 -11.93
C ASN A 231 -12.70 1.46 -12.05
N PHE A 232 -12.15 2.54 -12.63
CA PHE A 232 -10.71 2.74 -12.72
C PHE A 232 -10.21 3.50 -11.48
N VAL A 233 -9.67 2.76 -10.52
CA VAL A 233 -9.17 3.33 -9.26
C VAL A 233 -7.88 4.12 -9.52
N GLY A 234 -7.05 3.66 -10.46
CA GLY A 234 -5.88 4.39 -10.95
C GLY A 234 -4.67 3.50 -11.26
N VAL A 235 -3.53 4.17 -11.43
CA VAL A 235 -2.19 3.58 -11.55
C VAL A 235 -1.56 3.47 -10.16
N PHE A 236 -0.95 2.31 -9.89
CA PHE A 236 -0.30 1.97 -8.63
C PHE A 236 1.12 1.42 -8.86
N ARG A 237 1.97 1.56 -7.85
CA ARG A 237 3.39 1.21 -7.91
C ARG A 237 3.79 0.43 -6.67
N LEU A 238 4.38 -0.75 -6.87
CA LEU A 238 4.82 -1.65 -5.80
C LEU A 238 5.72 -0.90 -4.80
N ASP A 239 5.43 -1.02 -3.50
CA ASP A 239 5.97 -0.09 -2.50
C ASP A 239 7.49 -0.12 -2.38
N PHE A 240 8.08 -1.30 -2.48
CA PHE A 240 9.54 -1.50 -2.44
C PHE A 240 10.30 -0.83 -3.59
N LEU A 241 9.64 -0.35 -4.65
CA LEU A 241 10.30 0.41 -5.72
C LEU A 241 10.47 1.87 -5.28
N THR A 242 11.67 2.43 -5.43
CA THR A 242 11.93 3.87 -5.29
C THR A 242 11.79 4.62 -6.63
N PRO A 243 11.69 5.97 -6.62
CA PRO A 243 11.80 6.80 -7.82
C PRO A 243 13.20 6.71 -8.47
#